data_AF-A0AA42YLQ3-F1
#
_entry.id   AF-A0AA42YLQ3-F1
#
_cell.length_a   1.000
_cell.length_b   1.000
_cell.length_c   1.000
_cell.angle_alpha   90.00
_cell.angle_beta   90.00
_cell.angle_gamma   90.00
#
_symmetry.space_group_name_H-M   'P 1'
#
loop_
_entity.id
_entity.type
_entity.pdbx_description
1 polymer ?
#
loop_
_entity_poly.entity_id
_entity_poly.type
_entity_poly.pdbx_seq_one_letter_code
_entity_poly.pdbx_strand_id
1 'polypeptide(L)'
;MIKFGPTSGEMRTMSDDDIFLSRLKLLIIMARAYLKDCPIGKYRKSAIIENAHHVFYHSLKLVSNEAFFKNNDLKTQSSITSEDEIKEEYVFHQRVQLLSVMAKALAEDRLTGNFRKKALQDNLDRICETLIFNFHIKDVEFLKVA
;
A
#
# COMPACT_ATOMS: atom_id res chain seq x y z
N MET A 1 -28.61 19.14 -14.41
CA MET A 1 -27.73 18.56 -13.38
C MET A 1 -26.30 18.63 -13.92
N ILE A 2 -25.48 19.54 -13.40
CA ILE A 2 -24.10 19.75 -13.88
C ILE A 2 -23.25 18.64 -13.25
N LYS A 3 -22.69 17.75 -14.08
CA LYS A 3 -21.71 16.75 -13.60
C LYS A 3 -20.38 17.46 -13.41
N PHE A 4 -19.94 17.58 -12.17
CA PHE A 4 -18.56 17.92 -11.85
C PHE A 4 -17.73 16.64 -11.93
N GLY A 5 -16.96 16.50 -13.01
CA GLY A 5 -16.06 15.40 -13.27
C GLY A 5 -15.30 15.67 -14.57
N PRO A 6 -14.15 15.02 -14.79
CA PRO A 6 -13.39 15.19 -16.01
C PRO A 6 -14.27 14.87 -17.23
N THR A 7 -14.13 15.64 -18.29
CA THR A 7 -14.76 15.34 -19.57
C THR A 7 -14.24 13.99 -20.07
N SER A 8 -15.06 13.14 -20.70
CA SER A 8 -14.66 11.73 -20.96
C SER A 8 -13.39 11.57 -21.82
N GLY A 9 -12.92 12.63 -22.49
CA GLY A 9 -11.64 12.66 -23.21
C GLY A 9 -10.40 12.82 -22.31
N GLU A 10 -10.57 13.16 -21.03
CA GLU A 10 -9.48 13.41 -20.06
C GLU A 10 -9.28 12.23 -19.09
N MET A 11 -10.11 11.19 -19.18
CA MET A 11 -10.02 10.02 -18.31
C MET A 11 -8.94 9.07 -18.83
N ARG A 12 -7.77 9.08 -18.18
CA ARG A 12 -6.71 8.07 -18.41
C ARG A 12 -7.22 6.67 -18.00
N THR A 13 -6.93 5.66 -18.80
CA THR A 13 -7.11 4.25 -18.42
C THR A 13 -6.31 3.94 -17.15
N MET A 14 -6.96 3.38 -16.13
CA MET A 14 -6.28 2.93 -14.91
C MET A 14 -5.51 1.63 -15.19
N SER A 15 -4.23 1.61 -14.85
CA SER A 15 -3.44 0.37 -14.82
C SER A 15 -3.68 -0.42 -13.53
N ASP A 16 -3.24 -1.68 -13.50
CA ASP A 16 -3.22 -2.49 -12.26
C ASP A 16 -2.44 -1.79 -11.14
N ASP A 17 -1.33 -1.12 -11.48
CA ASP A 17 -0.52 -0.34 -10.54
C ASP A 17 -1.26 0.87 -9.98
N ASP A 18 -2.07 1.57 -10.79
CA ASP A 18 -2.92 2.67 -10.31
C ASP A 18 -3.96 2.17 -9.30
N ILE A 19 -4.56 1.02 -9.58
CA ILE A 19 -5.54 0.37 -8.71
C ILE A 19 -4.86 -0.06 -7.42
N PHE A 20 -3.71 -0.72 -7.51
CA PHE A 20 -2.90 -1.11 -6.37
C PHE A 20 -2.57 0.10 -5.49
N LEU A 21 -2.06 1.18 -6.09
CA LEU A 21 -1.67 2.36 -5.36
C LEU A 21 -2.86 3.04 -4.67
N SER A 22 -4.01 3.12 -5.36
CA SER A 22 -5.24 3.67 -4.80
C SER A 22 -5.74 2.84 -3.61
N ARG A 23 -5.71 1.51 -3.75
CA ARG A 23 -6.07 0.55 -2.69
C ARG A 23 -5.11 0.65 -1.49
N LEU A 24 -3.81 0.77 -1.74
CA LEU A 24 -2.79 0.98 -0.70
C LEU A 24 -3.01 2.30 0.06
N LYS A 25 -3.23 3.41 -0.64
CA LYS A 25 -3.55 4.72 -0.03
C LYS A 25 -4.77 4.62 0.88
N LEU A 26 -5.84 3.98 0.42
CA LEU A 26 -7.05 3.77 1.22
C LEU A 26 -6.73 2.94 2.48
N LEU A 27 -5.91 1.90 2.35
CA LEU A 27 -5.51 1.05 3.49
C LEU A 27 -4.71 1.84 4.53
N ILE A 28 -3.79 2.70 4.09
CA ILE A 28 -3.01 3.61 4.94
C ILE A 28 -3.94 4.56 5.71
N ILE A 29 -4.91 5.18 5.03
CA ILE A 29 -5.88 6.09 5.66
C ILE A 29 -6.69 5.36 6.73
N MET A 30 -7.21 4.17 6.41
CA MET A 30 -8.01 3.38 7.36
C MET A 30 -7.20 2.94 8.58
N ALA A 31 -5.93 2.55 8.38
CA ALA A 31 -5.04 2.19 9.46
C ALA A 31 -4.64 3.40 10.33
N ARG A 32 -4.40 4.58 9.74
CA ARG A 32 -4.17 5.83 10.49
C ARG A 32 -5.40 6.25 11.29
N ALA A 33 -6.59 6.14 10.71
CA ALA A 33 -7.84 6.43 11.42
C ALA A 33 -8.02 5.51 12.64
N TYR A 34 -7.71 4.21 12.49
CA TYR A 34 -7.70 3.27 13.61
C TYR A 34 -6.76 3.70 14.75
N LEU A 35 -5.55 4.15 14.41
CA LEU A 35 -4.55 4.60 15.41
C LEU A 35 -4.96 5.88 16.14
N LYS A 36 -5.85 6.70 15.54
CA LYS A 36 -6.49 7.86 16.18
C LYS A 36 -7.78 7.51 16.94
N ASP A 37 -8.02 6.24 17.20
CA ASP A 37 -9.21 5.72 17.88
C ASP A 37 -10.54 6.10 17.18
N CYS A 38 -10.51 6.29 15.86
CA CYS A 38 -11.71 6.54 15.07
C CYS A 38 -12.58 5.27 14.99
N PRO A 39 -13.91 5.36 15.24
CA PRO A 39 -14.78 4.20 15.22
C PRO A 39 -14.91 3.58 13.82
N ILE A 40 -14.66 2.27 13.75
CA ILE A 40 -14.74 1.48 12.51
C ILE A 40 -15.97 0.56 12.58
N GLY A 41 -17.04 0.96 11.90
CA GLY A 41 -18.26 0.15 11.78
C GLY A 41 -18.08 -1.08 10.89
N LYS A 42 -19.05 -2.01 10.95
CA LYS A 42 -19.03 -3.31 10.25
C LYS A 42 -18.68 -3.24 8.76
N TYR A 43 -19.22 -2.25 8.03
CA TYR A 43 -18.96 -2.10 6.60
C TYR A 43 -17.53 -1.67 6.32
N ARG A 44 -16.98 -0.76 7.13
CA ARG A 44 -15.57 -0.36 7.02
C ARG A 44 -14.64 -1.51 7.37
N LYS A 45 -14.96 -2.32 8.39
CA LYS A 45 -14.20 -3.55 8.71
C LYS A 45 -14.15 -4.50 7.50
N SER A 46 -15.29 -4.76 6.86
CA SER A 46 -15.32 -5.62 5.66
C SER A 46 -14.52 -5.02 4.50
N ALA A 47 -14.62 -3.71 4.26
CA ALA A 47 -13.85 -3.03 3.23
C ALA A 47 -12.35 -3.07 3.50
N ILE A 48 -11.92 -2.94 4.77
CA ILE A 48 -10.51 -3.07 5.16
C ILE A 48 -10.00 -4.47 4.82
N ILE A 49 -10.76 -5.53 5.14
CA ILE A 49 -10.34 -6.92 4.88
C ILE A 49 -10.20 -7.18 3.38
N GLU A 50 -11.19 -6.78 2.58
CA GLU A 50 -11.13 -6.93 1.12
C GLU A 50 -9.95 -6.15 0.52
N ASN A 51 -9.78 -4.90 0.94
CA ASN A 51 -8.70 -4.04 0.49
C ASN A 51 -7.31 -4.60 0.87
N ALA A 52 -7.19 -5.11 2.10
CA ALA A 52 -5.96 -5.73 2.59
C ALA A 52 -5.58 -6.97 1.77
N HIS A 53 -6.55 -7.83 1.42
CA HIS A 53 -6.29 -8.99 0.55
C HIS A 53 -5.78 -8.56 -0.82
N HIS A 54 -6.42 -7.59 -1.47
CA HIS A 54 -6.00 -7.12 -2.79
C HIS A 54 -4.56 -6.57 -2.76
N VAL A 55 -4.27 -5.70 -1.80
CA VAL A 55 -2.94 -5.09 -1.61
C VAL A 55 -1.87 -6.15 -1.29
N PHE A 56 -2.23 -7.17 -0.49
CA PHE A 56 -1.33 -8.26 -0.13
C PHE A 56 -0.93 -9.09 -1.36
N TYR A 57 -1.91 -9.59 -2.11
CA TYR A 57 -1.64 -10.46 -3.25
C TYR A 57 -0.97 -9.73 -4.41
N HIS A 58 -1.28 -8.44 -4.62
CA HIS A 58 -0.56 -7.64 -5.60
C HIS A 58 0.93 -7.51 -5.23
N SER A 59 1.22 -7.18 -3.96
CA SER A 59 2.61 -7.07 -3.49
C SER A 59 3.33 -8.43 -3.50
N LEU A 60 2.63 -9.51 -3.19
CA LEU A 60 3.16 -10.87 -3.28
C LEU A 60 3.56 -11.23 -4.72
N LYS A 61 2.71 -10.91 -5.71
CA LYS A 61 3.00 -11.14 -7.13
C LYS A 61 4.29 -10.43 -7.56
N LEU A 62 4.47 -9.17 -7.15
CA LEU A 62 5.68 -8.40 -7.47
C LEU A 62 6.93 -9.01 -6.84
N VAL A 63 6.88 -9.32 -5.54
CA VAL A 63 7.98 -9.98 -4.81
C VAL A 63 8.34 -11.35 -5.41
N SER A 64 7.34 -12.16 -5.78
CA SER A 64 7.56 -13.49 -6.37
C SER A 64 8.14 -13.42 -7.77
N ASN A 65 7.69 -12.47 -8.59
CA ASN A 65 8.25 -12.24 -9.92
C ASN A 65 9.72 -11.82 -9.81
N GLU A 66 10.03 -10.89 -8.90
CA GLU A 66 11.39 -10.42 -8.68
C GLU A 66 12.33 -11.54 -8.19
N ALA A 67 11.86 -12.39 -7.28
CA ALA A 67 12.59 -13.58 -6.84
C ALA A 67 12.80 -14.60 -7.97
N PHE A 68 11.87 -14.71 -8.91
CA PHE A 68 12.00 -15.57 -10.08
C PHE A 68 13.06 -15.05 -11.07
N PHE A 69 13.13 -13.74 -11.31
CA PHE A 69 14.17 -13.14 -12.16
C PHE A 69 15.56 -13.27 -11.54
N LYS A 70 15.72 -13.03 -10.23
CA LYS A 70 17.00 -13.22 -9.51
C LYS A 70 17.57 -14.64 -9.63
N ASN A 71 16.71 -15.66 -9.70
CA ASN A 71 17.15 -17.05 -9.84
C ASN A 71 17.52 -17.45 -11.27
N ASN A 72 17.04 -16.71 -12.28
CA ASN A 72 17.27 -17.00 -13.69
C ASN A 72 18.33 -16.10 -14.35
N ASP A 73 18.71 -14.98 -13.72
CA ASP A 73 19.63 -13.97 -14.27
C ASP A 73 21.12 -14.20 -13.98
N LEU A 74 21.59 -15.44 -14.05
CA LEU A 74 23.00 -15.70 -14.35
C LEU A 74 23.35 -15.46 -15.84
N LYS A 75 22.40 -15.00 -16.69
CA LYS A 75 22.65 -14.93 -18.15
C LYS A 75 22.15 -13.73 -18.95
N THR A 76 21.45 -12.72 -18.42
CA THR A 76 21.03 -11.61 -19.30
C THR A 76 21.14 -10.25 -18.61
N GLN A 77 22.08 -9.43 -19.09
CA GLN A 77 22.19 -8.02 -18.74
C GLN A 77 20.96 -7.23 -19.24
N SER A 78 20.63 -6.19 -18.46
CA SER A 78 20.06 -4.90 -18.89
C SER A 78 18.60 -4.62 -18.55
N SER A 79 18.37 -4.21 -17.31
CA SER A 79 17.69 -2.94 -17.06
C SER A 79 18.53 -2.12 -16.08
N ILE A 80 18.58 -0.81 -16.28
CA ILE A 80 19.40 0.17 -15.56
C ILE A 80 18.76 0.42 -14.19
N THR A 81 18.80 -0.57 -13.31
CA THR A 81 18.33 -0.44 -11.93
C THR A 81 19.43 -0.93 -11.02
N SER A 82 19.88 -0.09 -10.10
CA SER A 82 20.95 -0.47 -9.18
C SER A 82 20.48 -1.59 -8.25
N GLU A 83 21.41 -2.44 -7.78
CA GLU A 83 21.09 -3.48 -6.80
C GLU A 83 20.41 -2.92 -5.54
N ASP A 84 20.75 -1.68 -5.17
CA ASP A 84 20.16 -0.96 -4.05
C ASP A 84 18.69 -0.58 -4.30
N GLU A 85 18.34 -0.06 -5.49
CA GLU A 85 16.95 0.25 -5.85
C GLU A 85 16.05 -0.99 -5.85
N ILE A 86 16.56 -2.10 -6.40
CA ILE A 86 15.84 -3.39 -6.42
C ILE A 86 15.58 -3.87 -4.98
N LYS A 87 16.57 -3.73 -4.09
CA LYS A 87 16.44 -4.11 -2.68
C LYS A 87 15.44 -3.21 -1.94
N GLU A 88 15.40 -1.92 -2.24
CA GLU A 88 14.42 -0.99 -1.67
C GLU A 88 12.99 -1.33 -2.08
N GLU A 89 12.76 -1.62 -3.37
CA GLU A 89 11.45 -2.03 -3.90
C GLU A 89 10.97 -3.34 -3.25
N TYR A 90 11.86 -4.32 -3.13
CA TYR A 90 11.56 -5.58 -2.44
C TYR A 90 11.14 -5.35 -0.98
N VAL A 91 11.92 -4.54 -0.24
CA VAL A 91 11.62 -4.19 1.17
C VAL A 91 10.30 -3.42 1.28
N PHE A 92 10.01 -2.54 0.34
CA PHE A 92 8.74 -1.83 0.28
C PHE A 92 7.56 -2.79 0.18
N HIS A 93 7.60 -3.77 -0.74
CA HIS A 93 6.52 -4.73 -0.88
C HIS A 93 6.36 -5.64 0.35
N GLN A 94 7.44 -6.01 1.03
CA GLN A 94 7.35 -6.73 2.31
C GLN A 94 6.63 -5.90 3.40
N ARG A 95 6.91 -4.60 3.49
CA ARG A 95 6.22 -3.69 4.42
C ARG A 95 4.74 -3.56 4.07
N VAL A 96 4.41 -3.48 2.79
CA VAL A 96 3.02 -3.45 2.32
C VAL A 96 2.28 -4.74 2.67
N GLN A 97 2.92 -5.91 2.50
CA GLN A 97 2.36 -7.19 2.94
C GLN A 97 2.11 -7.20 4.46
N LEU A 98 3.06 -6.73 5.26
CA LEU A 98 2.90 -6.60 6.70
C LEU A 98 1.73 -5.67 7.05
N LEU A 99 1.60 -4.52 6.38
CA LEU A 99 0.47 -3.61 6.56
C LEU A 99 -0.86 -4.31 6.29
N SER A 100 -0.97 -5.08 5.20
CA SER A 100 -2.19 -5.85 4.90
C SER A 100 -2.56 -6.84 6.00
N VAL A 101 -1.58 -7.57 6.54
CA VAL A 101 -1.82 -8.51 7.64
C VAL A 101 -2.28 -7.78 8.90
N MET A 102 -1.64 -6.65 9.24
CA MET A 102 -2.02 -5.85 10.41
C MET A 102 -3.38 -5.17 10.24
N ALA A 103 -3.72 -4.73 9.02
CA ALA A 103 -5.01 -4.13 8.70
C ALA A 103 -6.15 -5.16 8.75
N LYS A 104 -5.89 -6.40 8.35
CA LYS A 104 -6.86 -7.49 8.57
C LYS A 104 -7.06 -7.76 10.06
N ALA A 105 -5.96 -7.85 10.83
CA ALA A 105 -6.03 -8.07 12.27
C ALA A 105 -6.76 -6.93 13.01
N LEU A 106 -6.59 -5.66 12.60
CA LEU A 106 -7.32 -4.55 13.23
C LEU A 106 -8.82 -4.59 12.90
N ALA A 107 -9.20 -4.97 11.68
CA ALA A 107 -10.60 -5.07 11.28
C ALA A 107 -11.35 -6.19 12.01
N GLU A 108 -10.62 -7.22 12.43
CA GLU A 108 -11.14 -8.37 13.19
C GLU A 108 -10.98 -8.18 14.71
N ASP A 109 -10.64 -6.98 15.17
CA ASP A 109 -10.44 -6.64 16.59
C ASP A 109 -9.31 -7.45 17.28
N ARG A 110 -8.36 -7.98 16.49
CA ARG A 110 -7.22 -8.78 16.96
C ARG A 110 -5.94 -7.98 17.17
N LEU A 111 -5.87 -6.76 16.62
CA LEU A 111 -4.73 -5.86 16.79
C LEU A 111 -4.86 -5.02 18.07
N THR A 112 -4.58 -5.62 19.23
CA THR A 112 -4.73 -4.93 20.53
C THR A 112 -3.40 -4.66 21.22
N GLY A 113 -3.38 -3.64 22.08
CA GLY A 113 -2.23 -3.28 22.92
C GLY A 113 -1.25 -2.29 22.28
N ASN A 114 -0.56 -1.55 23.14
CA ASN A 114 0.29 -0.41 22.73
C ASN A 114 1.45 -0.82 21.82
N PHE A 115 2.08 -1.96 22.07
CA PHE A 115 3.19 -2.45 21.24
C PHE A 115 2.75 -2.76 19.81
N ARG A 116 1.57 -3.37 19.62
CA ARG A 116 1.05 -3.68 18.27
C ARG A 116 0.61 -2.42 17.53
N LYS A 117 -0.02 -1.47 18.23
CA LYS A 117 -0.33 -0.14 17.67
C LYS A 117 0.94 0.61 17.26
N LYS A 118 2.00 0.57 18.09
CA LYS A 118 3.30 1.16 17.75
C LYS A 118 3.94 0.51 16.53
N ALA A 119 3.96 -0.82 16.45
CA ALA A 119 4.47 -1.53 15.28
C ALA A 119 3.70 -1.17 13.99
N LEU A 120 2.38 -0.94 14.09
CA LEU A 120 1.57 -0.50 12.95
C LEU A 120 1.98 0.92 12.51
N GLN A 121 2.13 1.82 13.48
CA GLN A 121 2.57 3.19 13.25
C GLN A 121 3.96 3.22 12.57
N ASP A 122 4.92 2.49 13.13
CA ASP A 122 6.28 2.42 12.59
C ASP A 122 6.29 1.85 11.15
N ASN A 123 5.47 0.85 10.85
CA ASN A 123 5.36 0.31 9.50
C ASN A 123 4.71 1.31 8.53
N LEU A 124 3.65 2.00 8.96
CA LEU A 124 2.97 3.02 8.17
C LEU A 124 3.90 4.17 7.81
N ASP A 125 4.70 4.66 8.77
CA ASP A 125 5.60 5.77 8.53
C ASP A 125 6.69 5.40 7.53
N ARG A 126 7.22 4.17 7.60
CA ARG A 126 8.19 3.67 6.62
C ARG A 126 7.59 3.52 5.22
N ILE A 127 6.36 3.03 5.10
CA ILE A 127 5.66 2.97 3.79
C ILE A 127 5.45 4.38 3.25
N CYS A 128 4.99 5.31 4.08
CA CYS A 128 4.77 6.70 3.68
C CYS A 128 6.07 7.38 3.24
N GLU A 129 7.18 7.20 3.97
CA GLU A 129 8.50 7.67 3.60
C GLU A 129 8.87 7.18 2.19
N THR A 130 8.79 5.87 1.93
CA THR A 130 9.11 5.31 0.60
C THR A 130 8.18 5.84 -0.50
N LEU A 131 6.87 5.98 -0.24
CA LEU A 131 5.93 6.54 -1.22
C LEU A 131 6.24 8.00 -1.60
N ILE A 132 6.72 8.80 -0.65
CA ILE A 132 7.06 10.21 -0.86
C ILE A 132 8.36 10.33 -1.66
N PHE A 133 9.40 9.61 -1.24
CA PHE A 133 10.73 9.75 -1.82
C PHE A 133 10.90 9.00 -3.15
N ASN A 134 10.39 7.76 -3.25
CA ASN A 134 10.68 6.88 -4.38
C ASN A 134 9.60 6.90 -5.46
N PHE A 135 8.34 7.20 -5.10
CA PHE A 135 7.22 7.16 -6.04
C PHE A 135 6.68 8.56 -6.42
N HIS A 136 7.32 9.63 -5.93
CA HIS A 136 6.95 11.04 -6.18
C HIS A 136 5.44 11.33 -6.05
N ILE A 137 4.76 10.65 -5.13
CA ILE A 137 3.34 10.87 -4.89
C ILE A 137 3.22 12.18 -4.12
N LYS A 138 3.07 13.29 -4.86
CA LYS A 138 2.98 14.66 -4.32
C LYS A 138 1.74 14.89 -3.45
N ASP A 139 0.70 14.06 -3.56
CA ASP A 139 -0.58 14.25 -2.88
C ASP A 139 -0.64 13.68 -1.46
N VAL A 140 0.38 13.94 -0.64
CA VAL A 140 0.32 13.73 0.81
C VAL A 140 -0.61 14.76 1.47
N GLU A 141 -0.99 15.84 0.78
CA GLU A 141 -1.92 16.84 1.30
C GLU A 141 -3.31 16.27 1.61
N PHE A 142 -3.75 15.21 0.91
CA PHE A 142 -4.99 14.52 1.24
C PHE A 142 -4.96 13.81 2.61
N LEU A 143 -3.77 13.49 3.14
CA LEU A 143 -3.62 12.88 4.48
C LEU A 143 -3.70 13.91 5.62
N LYS A 144 -3.75 15.23 5.33
CA LYS A 144 -3.95 16.28 6.33
C LYS A 144 -5.42 16.46 6.75
N VAL A 145 -6.36 15.83 6.03
CA VAL A 145 -7.81 16.01 6.24
C VAL A 145 -8.42 14.91 7.13
N ALA A 146 -7.63 13.95 7.60
CA ALA A 146 -8.03 12.88 8.52
C ALA A 146 -7.25 12.95 9.82
#